data_AF-A0A8H2Y0D5-F1
#
_entry.id   AF-A0A8H2Y0D5-F1
#
_cell.length_a   1.000
_cell.length_b   1.000
_cell.length_c   1.000
_cell.angle_alpha   90.00
_cell.angle_beta   90.00
_cell.angle_gamma   90.00
#
_symmetry.space_group_name_H-M   'P 1'
#
loop_
_entity.id
_entity.type
_entity.pdbx_description
1 polymer ?
#
loop_
_entity_poly.entity_id
_entity_poly.type
_entity_poly.pdbx_seq_one_letter_code
_entity_poly.pdbx_strand_id
1 'polypeptide(L)'
;MTLISHSSQPSSLSLLPQTTSQARIPVTRNYLPLSSTKASDLTILPLPSLQELFITFSRIQLLSSGPATAFLGSPRYESYILGHFNRMINHTYFKPIREQKSRLFEMVTSRLRTSRITRWIMLLNARVCESSVEGAPLSQLFNRWVRDLEVAVRATLVREPTSLEAQSLQGDWLELLLVKAVVGPTTNAIQVLQSAAPAFLQTACSCPDLWSDNPDPMSIPLPKIVVSKHHELANFALIDCTCAMIFGVPQQVEYDTSTGSLSNGPLPYEWAHSTPTEFLVLLAEINACRDQQPGARDRREIEYQLVTWLSRPAHNETWESWMAVAWLAVQESWRLTLLAYLYLVSFP
;
A
#
# COMPACT_ATOMS: atom_id res chain seq x y z
N MET A 1 -47.01 48.21 6.60
CA MET A 1 -47.35 47.90 5.19
C MET A 1 -47.25 46.39 5.03
N THR A 2 -48.33 45.67 5.31
CA THR A 2 -49.35 45.17 4.36
C THR A 2 -48.95 43.81 3.80
N LEU A 3 -49.64 42.80 4.33
CA LEU A 3 -49.77 41.42 3.89
C LEU A 3 -50.09 41.32 2.39
N ILE A 4 -49.54 40.32 1.69
CA ILE A 4 -50.30 39.52 0.70
C ILE A 4 -49.82 38.06 0.75
N SER A 5 -50.78 37.19 1.08
CA SER A 5 -50.81 35.75 0.88
C SER A 5 -51.10 35.40 -0.58
N HIS A 6 -50.52 34.32 -1.11
CA HIS A 6 -51.21 33.52 -2.13
C HIS A 6 -50.83 32.03 -2.02
N SER A 7 -51.84 31.25 -1.68
CA SER A 7 -51.94 29.81 -1.88
C SER A 7 -52.22 29.48 -3.35
N SER A 8 -51.66 28.39 -3.87
CA SER A 8 -52.25 27.59 -4.96
C SER A 8 -51.73 26.15 -4.89
N GLN A 9 -52.67 25.22 -5.08
CA GLN A 9 -52.61 23.78 -4.86
C GLN A 9 -51.77 22.97 -5.88
N PRO A 10 -51.52 21.67 -5.60
CA PRO A 10 -50.64 20.79 -6.36
C PRO A 10 -51.35 20.13 -7.55
N SER A 11 -50.63 20.00 -8.67
CA SER A 11 -51.05 19.23 -9.84
C SER A 11 -50.90 17.73 -9.59
N SER A 12 -52.03 17.05 -9.64
CA SER A 12 -52.21 15.61 -9.71
C SER A 12 -51.57 15.02 -10.97
N LEU A 13 -50.65 14.07 -10.79
CA LEU A 13 -50.22 13.16 -11.85
C LEU A 13 -50.79 11.77 -11.59
N SER A 14 -51.49 11.31 -12.61
CA SER A 14 -52.31 10.12 -12.74
C SER A 14 -51.54 8.80 -12.63
N LEU A 15 -52.14 7.90 -11.87
CA LEU A 15 -51.94 6.45 -11.83
C LEU A 15 -52.17 5.80 -13.20
N LEU A 16 -51.25 4.92 -13.63
CA LEU A 16 -51.46 3.85 -14.60
C LEU A 16 -50.58 2.64 -14.19
N PRO A 17 -50.90 1.41 -14.61
CA PRO A 17 -51.06 0.30 -13.68
C PRO A 17 -49.81 -0.58 -13.58
N GLN A 18 -49.64 -1.17 -12.40
CA GLN A 18 -48.79 -2.31 -12.15
C GLN A 18 -49.30 -3.53 -12.93
N THR A 19 -48.49 -4.05 -13.83
CA THR A 19 -48.58 -5.45 -14.28
C THR A 19 -47.39 -6.23 -13.73
N THR A 20 -47.69 -7.01 -12.70
CA THR A 20 -46.88 -8.07 -12.13
C THR A 20 -46.75 -9.21 -13.15
N SER A 21 -45.53 -9.46 -13.61
CA SER A 21 -45.15 -10.76 -14.19
C SER A 21 -43.78 -11.15 -13.64
N GLN A 22 -43.81 -11.92 -12.55
CA GLN A 22 -42.64 -12.57 -11.98
C GLN A 22 -42.31 -13.81 -12.82
N ALA A 23 -41.42 -13.65 -13.80
CA ALA A 23 -40.71 -14.77 -14.39
C ALA A 23 -39.41 -15.01 -13.59
N ARG A 24 -39.41 -16.04 -12.74
CA ARG A 24 -38.19 -16.58 -12.13
C ARG A 24 -37.32 -17.17 -13.24
N ILE A 25 -36.25 -16.46 -13.59
CA ILE A 25 -35.15 -17.01 -14.38
C ILE A 25 -34.12 -17.58 -13.40
N PRO A 26 -33.74 -18.86 -13.50
CA PRO A 26 -32.65 -19.39 -12.70
C PRO A 26 -31.32 -18.80 -13.20
N VAL A 27 -30.66 -18.03 -12.36
CA VAL A 27 -29.28 -17.55 -12.59
C VAL A 27 -28.34 -18.72 -12.34
N THR A 28 -28.14 -19.56 -13.34
CA THR A 28 -26.97 -20.44 -13.44
C THR A 28 -25.75 -19.59 -13.77
N ARG A 29 -24.91 -19.31 -12.76
CA ARG A 29 -23.54 -18.82 -12.95
C ARG A 29 -22.74 -19.91 -13.65
N ASN A 30 -22.76 -19.90 -14.99
CA ASN A 30 -21.80 -20.61 -15.80
C ASN A 30 -20.52 -19.78 -15.85
N TYR A 31 -19.51 -20.20 -15.09
CA TYR A 31 -18.14 -19.74 -15.30
C TYR A 31 -17.69 -20.26 -16.67
N LEU A 32 -17.41 -19.34 -17.59
CA LEU A 32 -16.77 -19.65 -18.87
C LEU A 32 -15.40 -20.30 -18.60
N PRO A 33 -15.10 -21.46 -19.19
CA PRO A 33 -13.77 -22.05 -19.12
C PRO A 33 -12.84 -21.23 -20.03
N LEU A 34 -11.74 -20.74 -19.45
CA LEU A 34 -10.66 -20.13 -20.21
C LEU A 34 -10.07 -21.18 -21.15
N SER A 35 -10.08 -20.89 -22.44
CA SER A 35 -9.65 -21.76 -23.52
C SER A 35 -8.25 -22.33 -23.29
N SER A 36 -8.18 -23.67 -23.30
CA SER A 36 -6.96 -24.47 -23.30
C SER A 36 -6.29 -24.38 -24.67
N THR A 37 -5.15 -23.70 -24.74
CA THR A 37 -4.20 -23.85 -25.84
C THR A 37 -3.46 -25.17 -25.63
N LYS A 38 -3.63 -26.13 -26.55
CA LYS A 38 -2.91 -27.41 -26.56
C LYS A 38 -1.41 -27.14 -26.68
N ALA A 39 -0.69 -27.35 -25.58
CA ALA A 39 0.76 -27.46 -25.56
C ALA A 39 1.15 -28.93 -25.36
N SER A 40 2.14 -29.35 -26.13
CA SER A 40 2.62 -30.71 -26.35
C SER A 40 2.84 -31.53 -25.07
N ASP A 41 2.49 -32.82 -25.16
CA ASP A 41 2.62 -33.84 -24.11
C ASP A 41 4.07 -34.04 -23.65
N LEU A 42 4.47 -33.26 -22.64
CA LEU A 42 5.43 -33.67 -21.64
C LEU A 42 4.63 -34.13 -20.42
N THR A 43 4.91 -35.32 -19.91
CA THR A 43 4.25 -35.90 -18.73
C THR A 43 4.54 -35.04 -17.49
N ILE A 44 3.75 -33.98 -17.30
CA ILE A 44 3.86 -33.07 -16.17
C ILE A 44 3.20 -33.76 -14.98
N LEU A 45 4.00 -34.26 -14.04
CA LEU A 45 3.49 -34.62 -12.71
C LEU A 45 2.65 -33.45 -12.18
N PRO A 46 1.46 -33.71 -11.57
CA PRO A 46 0.69 -32.66 -10.93
C PRO A 46 1.57 -32.03 -9.85
N LEU A 47 1.90 -30.75 -10.06
CA LEU A 47 2.71 -30.01 -9.10
C LEU A 47 1.90 -29.91 -7.80
N PRO A 48 2.49 -30.20 -6.62
CA PRO A 48 1.80 -30.09 -5.34
C PRO A 48 1.12 -28.74 -5.23
N SER A 49 -0.06 -28.73 -4.58
CA SER A 49 -0.77 -27.49 -4.30
C SER A 49 0.19 -26.52 -3.60
N LEU A 50 0.00 -25.21 -3.81
CA LEU A 50 0.83 -24.22 -3.11
C LEU A 50 0.84 -24.50 -1.62
N GLN A 51 -0.31 -24.80 -1.00
CA GLN A 51 -0.40 -25.15 0.40
C GLN A 51 0.51 -26.32 0.80
N GLU A 52 0.61 -27.37 -0.02
CA GLU A 52 1.54 -28.48 0.19
C GLU A 52 3.01 -28.05 0.01
N LEU A 53 3.31 -27.24 -1.01
CA LEU A 53 4.64 -26.66 -1.19
C LEU A 53 5.04 -25.85 0.06
N PHE A 54 4.13 -25.06 0.62
CA PHE A 54 4.36 -24.24 1.81
C PHE A 54 4.53 -25.05 3.09
N ILE A 55 3.70 -26.08 3.30
CA ILE A 55 3.88 -27.03 4.41
C ILE A 55 5.25 -27.72 4.30
N THR A 56 5.68 -28.00 3.08
CA THR A 56 6.97 -28.63 2.79
C THR A 56 8.14 -27.66 3.01
N PHE A 57 7.97 -26.36 2.78
CA PHE A 57 9.03 -25.35 2.91
C PHE A 57 9.10 -24.74 4.31
N SER A 58 9.68 -25.51 5.23
CA SER A 58 10.06 -25.00 6.55
C SER A 58 11.25 -24.03 6.54
N ARG A 59 11.99 -23.94 5.42
CA ARG A 59 13.15 -23.05 5.18
C ARG A 59 13.21 -22.60 3.73
N ILE A 60 13.72 -21.40 3.50
CA ILE A 60 13.91 -20.84 2.15
C ILE A 60 15.26 -21.32 1.59
N GLN A 61 15.22 -22.13 0.53
CA GLN A 61 16.42 -22.63 -0.15
C GLN A 61 16.71 -21.82 -1.42
N LEU A 62 17.32 -20.63 -1.29
CA LEU A 62 17.56 -19.76 -2.47
C LEU A 62 18.64 -20.29 -3.42
N LEU A 63 19.54 -21.14 -2.96
CA LEU A 63 20.73 -21.59 -3.69
C LEU A 63 20.64 -23.04 -4.20
N SER A 64 19.62 -23.79 -3.81
CA SER A 64 19.46 -25.20 -4.20
C SER A 64 18.54 -25.31 -5.42
N SER A 65 18.86 -26.21 -6.34
CA SER A 65 18.01 -26.58 -7.49
C SER A 65 16.83 -27.47 -7.06
N GLY A 66 16.04 -27.00 -6.11
CA GLY A 66 14.89 -27.72 -5.57
C GLY A 66 13.56 -27.38 -6.27
N PRO A 67 12.48 -28.10 -5.93
CA PRO A 67 11.13 -27.83 -6.44
C PRO A 67 10.66 -26.38 -6.20
N ALA A 68 11.06 -25.76 -5.09
CA ALA A 68 10.78 -24.36 -4.78
C ALA A 68 11.35 -23.42 -5.85
N THR A 69 12.62 -23.63 -6.18
CA THR A 69 13.36 -22.82 -7.16
C THR A 69 12.77 -22.99 -8.56
N ALA A 70 12.36 -24.20 -8.92
CA ALA A 70 11.68 -24.48 -10.17
C ALA A 70 10.31 -23.78 -10.22
N PHE A 71 9.52 -23.85 -9.14
CA PHE A 71 8.23 -23.18 -9.05
C PHE A 71 8.38 -21.66 -9.17
N LEU A 72 9.27 -21.06 -8.39
CA LEU A 72 9.53 -19.62 -8.41
C LEU A 72 10.04 -19.15 -9.75
N GLY A 73 10.77 -19.96 -10.52
CA GLY A 73 11.20 -19.62 -11.87
C GLY A 73 10.11 -19.78 -12.94
N SER A 74 8.96 -20.38 -12.61
CA SER A 74 7.94 -20.73 -13.59
C SER A 74 6.97 -19.59 -13.91
N PRO A 75 6.39 -19.52 -15.12
CA PRO A 75 5.30 -18.59 -15.45
C PRO A 75 4.04 -18.77 -14.58
N ARG A 76 3.87 -19.98 -14.00
CA ARG A 76 2.76 -20.27 -13.07
C ARG A 76 2.88 -19.45 -11.78
N TYR A 77 4.10 -19.18 -11.33
CA TYR A 77 4.32 -18.35 -10.15
C TYR A 77 3.93 -16.89 -10.41
N GLU A 78 4.28 -16.32 -11.56
CA GLU A 78 3.83 -14.97 -11.93
C GLU A 78 2.30 -14.89 -11.98
N SER A 79 1.66 -15.88 -12.62
CA SER A 79 0.19 -15.97 -12.66
C SER A 79 -0.43 -16.09 -11.27
N TYR A 80 0.22 -16.84 -10.36
CA TYR A 80 -0.21 -16.96 -8.97
C TYR A 80 -0.16 -15.61 -8.25
N ILE A 81 0.96 -14.90 -8.31
CA ILE A 81 1.12 -13.60 -7.63
C ILE A 81 0.13 -12.58 -8.19
N LEU A 82 0.01 -12.45 -9.52
CA LEU A 82 -0.94 -11.53 -10.14
C LEU A 82 -2.39 -11.90 -9.79
N GLY A 83 -2.72 -13.20 -9.77
CA GLY A 83 -4.02 -13.69 -9.31
C GLY A 83 -4.28 -13.34 -7.84
N HIS A 84 -3.28 -13.49 -6.98
CA HIS A 84 -3.35 -13.10 -5.57
C HIS A 84 -3.59 -11.59 -5.42
N PHE A 85 -2.81 -10.73 -6.09
CA PHE A 85 -3.02 -9.27 -6.07
C PHE A 85 -4.44 -8.91 -6.55
N ASN A 86 -4.94 -9.56 -7.60
CA ASN A 86 -6.31 -9.35 -8.06
C ASN A 86 -7.35 -9.71 -6.99
N ARG A 87 -7.15 -10.81 -6.25
CA ARG A 87 -8.01 -11.19 -5.12
C ARG A 87 -7.92 -10.18 -3.99
N MET A 88 -6.72 -9.73 -3.63
CA MET A 88 -6.52 -8.74 -2.56
C MET A 88 -7.20 -7.41 -2.87
N ILE A 89 -7.14 -6.94 -4.12
CA ILE A 89 -7.90 -5.77 -4.57
C ILE A 89 -9.41 -5.99 -4.39
N ASN A 90 -9.91 -7.22 -4.53
CA ASN A 90 -11.32 -7.51 -4.25
C ASN A 90 -11.67 -7.46 -2.76
N HIS A 91 -10.69 -7.55 -1.85
CA HIS A 91 -10.87 -7.36 -0.41
C HIS A 91 -10.72 -5.89 0.05
N THR A 92 -10.13 -5.00 -0.75
CA THR A 92 -10.04 -3.59 -0.36
C THR A 92 -11.41 -2.92 -0.40
N TYR A 93 -11.69 -2.03 0.56
CA TYR A 93 -12.94 -1.24 0.54
C TYR A 93 -12.96 -0.28 -0.66
N PHE A 94 -11.86 0.43 -0.90
CA PHE A 94 -11.73 1.38 -2.00
C PHE A 94 -11.08 0.69 -3.19
N LYS A 95 -11.84 0.57 -4.29
CA LYS A 95 -11.35 -0.09 -5.50
C LYS A 95 -10.50 0.89 -6.33
N PRO A 96 -9.29 0.50 -6.78
CA PRO A 96 -8.51 1.31 -7.70
C PRO A 96 -9.24 1.47 -9.03
N ILE A 97 -9.09 2.63 -9.67
CA ILE A 97 -9.55 2.81 -11.06
C ILE A 97 -8.75 1.89 -12.01
N ARG A 98 -9.28 1.67 -13.22
CA ARG A 98 -8.65 0.82 -14.23
C ARG A 98 -7.18 1.18 -14.48
N GLU A 99 -6.87 2.47 -14.58
CA GLU A 99 -5.53 2.97 -14.82
C GLU A 99 -4.57 2.61 -13.67
N GLN A 100 -4.99 2.84 -12.42
CA GLN A 100 -4.22 2.48 -11.22
C GLN A 100 -4.00 0.97 -11.12
N LYS A 101 -5.04 0.19 -11.43
CA LYS A 101 -4.94 -1.26 -11.48
C LYS A 101 -3.91 -1.69 -12.53
N SER A 102 -3.94 -1.13 -13.75
CA SER A 102 -2.95 -1.46 -14.79
C SER A 102 -1.53 -1.17 -14.32
N ARG A 103 -1.30 0.05 -13.81
CA ARG A 103 0.02 0.46 -13.29
C ARG A 103 0.52 -0.44 -12.17
N LEU A 104 -0.35 -0.84 -11.25
CA LEU A 104 0.00 -1.77 -10.18
C LEU A 104 0.42 -3.13 -10.76
N PHE A 105 -0.34 -3.69 -11.70
CA PHE A 105 -0.02 -5.00 -12.30
C PHE A 105 1.28 -4.94 -13.11
N GLU A 106 1.52 -3.85 -13.83
CA GLU A 106 2.79 -3.60 -14.55
C GLU A 106 3.97 -3.53 -13.57
N MET A 107 3.82 -2.77 -12.48
CA MET A 107 4.83 -2.67 -11.42
C MET A 107 5.13 -4.04 -10.80
N VAL A 108 4.10 -4.79 -10.40
CA VAL A 108 4.27 -6.14 -9.84
C VAL A 108 4.95 -7.06 -10.84
N THR A 109 4.53 -7.05 -12.11
CA THR A 109 5.12 -7.87 -13.17
C THR A 109 6.59 -7.53 -13.40
N SER A 110 6.93 -6.24 -13.42
CA SER A 110 8.31 -5.77 -13.56
C SER A 110 9.17 -6.28 -12.42
N ARG A 111 8.72 -6.11 -11.17
CA ARG A 111 9.45 -6.57 -9.98
C ARG A 111 9.61 -8.09 -9.91
N LEU A 112 8.59 -8.85 -10.30
CA LEU A 112 8.67 -10.32 -10.40
C LEU A 112 9.79 -10.77 -11.35
N ARG A 113 10.16 -9.95 -12.33
CA ARG A 113 11.21 -10.26 -13.30
C ARG A 113 12.61 -9.84 -12.84
N THR A 114 12.73 -9.11 -11.74
CA THR A 114 14.04 -8.57 -11.32
C THR A 114 14.95 -9.64 -10.70
N SER A 115 14.49 -10.33 -9.65
CA SER A 115 15.32 -11.33 -8.98
C SER A 115 14.51 -12.43 -8.30
N ARG A 116 15.17 -13.56 -8.01
CA ARG A 116 14.58 -14.63 -7.19
C ARG A 116 14.27 -14.19 -5.75
N ILE A 117 15.07 -13.26 -5.22
CA ILE A 117 14.85 -12.70 -3.88
C ILE A 117 13.56 -11.90 -3.87
N THR A 118 13.36 -11.03 -4.87
CA THR A 118 12.11 -10.26 -5.06
C THR A 118 10.90 -11.18 -5.10
N ARG A 119 10.98 -12.30 -5.84
CA ARG A 119 9.90 -13.31 -5.88
C ARG A 119 9.62 -13.87 -4.48
N TRP A 120 10.64 -14.27 -3.72
CA TRP A 120 10.39 -14.74 -2.36
C TRP A 120 9.76 -13.68 -1.45
N ILE A 121 10.19 -12.43 -1.54
CA ILE A 121 9.63 -11.31 -0.75
C ILE A 121 8.17 -11.08 -1.13
N MET A 122 7.84 -11.03 -2.43
CA MET A 122 6.47 -10.92 -2.90
C MET A 122 5.58 -12.06 -2.45
N LEU A 123 6.12 -13.28 -2.42
CA LEU A 123 5.41 -14.45 -1.91
C LEU A 123 5.13 -14.33 -0.41
N LEU A 124 6.12 -13.89 0.37
CA LEU A 124 5.96 -13.62 1.79
C LEU A 124 4.89 -12.56 2.03
N ASN A 125 4.95 -11.42 1.31
CA ASN A 125 3.95 -10.36 1.37
C ASN A 125 2.55 -10.88 1.07
N ALA A 126 2.39 -11.61 -0.02
CA ALA A 126 1.11 -12.21 -0.38
C ALA A 126 0.54 -13.06 0.75
N ARG A 127 1.37 -13.88 1.40
CA ARG A 127 0.92 -14.75 2.50
C ARG A 127 0.60 -14.02 3.79
N VAL A 128 1.37 -12.98 4.12
CA VAL A 128 1.06 -12.11 5.26
C VAL A 128 -0.29 -11.45 5.04
N CYS A 129 -0.54 -10.92 3.83
CA CYS A 129 -1.83 -10.35 3.46
C CYS A 129 -2.99 -11.37 3.52
N GLU A 130 -2.83 -12.59 2.99
CA GLU A 130 -3.86 -13.63 3.07
C GLU A 130 -4.19 -13.98 4.53
N SER A 131 -3.16 -14.15 5.37
CA SER A 131 -3.35 -14.47 6.79
C SER A 131 -4.11 -13.36 7.51
N SER A 132 -3.79 -12.09 7.22
CA SER A 132 -4.50 -10.94 7.78
C SER A 132 -5.97 -10.88 7.35
N VAL A 133 -6.29 -11.18 6.08
CA VAL A 133 -7.68 -11.21 5.58
C VAL A 133 -8.46 -12.37 6.18
N GLU A 134 -7.82 -13.52 6.35
CA GLU A 134 -8.43 -14.72 6.96
C GLU A 134 -8.55 -14.61 8.49
N GLY A 135 -7.98 -13.55 9.11
CA GLY A 135 -7.90 -13.41 10.56
C GLY A 135 -7.05 -14.50 11.22
N ALA A 136 -6.19 -15.16 10.43
CA ALA A 136 -5.31 -16.21 10.92
C ALA A 136 -4.12 -15.59 11.67
N PRO A 137 -3.69 -16.17 12.80
CA PRO A 137 -2.54 -15.66 13.54
C PRO A 137 -1.28 -15.73 12.67
N LEU A 138 -0.48 -14.67 12.71
CA LEU A 138 0.80 -14.63 12.01
C LEU A 138 1.71 -15.73 12.55
N SER A 139 2.05 -16.66 11.67
CA SER A 139 2.75 -17.88 12.06
C SER A 139 4.23 -17.61 12.39
N GLN A 140 4.79 -18.40 13.31
CA GLN A 140 6.25 -18.43 13.54
C GLN A 140 7.06 -18.74 12.26
N LEU A 141 6.39 -19.34 11.26
CA LEU A 141 6.95 -19.60 9.94
C LEU A 141 7.31 -18.30 9.21
N PHE A 142 6.48 -17.25 9.27
CA PHE A 142 6.79 -15.96 8.64
C PHE A 142 8.05 -15.33 9.24
N ASN A 143 8.18 -15.34 10.57
CA ASN A 143 9.38 -14.85 11.26
C ASN A 143 10.64 -15.63 10.83
N ARG A 144 10.52 -16.93 10.58
CA ARG A 144 11.63 -17.74 10.07
C ARG A 144 11.97 -17.37 8.63
N TRP A 145 10.97 -17.22 7.77
CA TRP A 145 11.15 -16.84 6.37
C TRP A 145 11.76 -15.46 6.22
N VAL A 146 11.35 -14.50 7.04
CA VAL A 146 11.99 -13.18 7.11
C VAL A 146 13.49 -13.35 7.38
N ARG A 147 13.87 -14.08 8.44
CA ARG A 147 15.30 -14.30 8.75
C ARG A 147 16.07 -14.99 7.63
N ASP A 148 15.50 -16.02 7.01
CA ASP A 148 16.15 -16.73 5.90
C ASP A 148 16.38 -15.78 4.72
N LEU A 149 15.41 -14.90 4.40
CA LEU A 149 15.55 -13.87 3.37
C LEU A 149 16.55 -12.79 3.76
N GLU A 150 16.62 -12.39 5.03
CA GLU A 150 17.60 -11.40 5.48
C GLU A 150 19.02 -11.89 5.25
N VAL A 151 19.29 -13.15 5.59
CA VAL A 151 20.60 -13.80 5.34
C VAL A 151 20.90 -13.82 3.84
N ALA A 152 19.89 -14.13 3.01
CA ALA A 152 20.05 -14.21 1.56
C ALA A 152 20.34 -12.87 0.89
N VAL A 153 19.58 -11.83 1.27
CA VAL A 153 19.76 -10.46 0.78
C VAL A 153 21.15 -9.97 1.15
N ARG A 154 21.56 -10.11 2.42
CA ARG A 154 22.90 -9.72 2.88
C ARG A 154 24.01 -10.46 2.15
N ALA A 155 23.87 -11.78 2.00
CA ALA A 155 24.86 -12.58 1.26
C ALA A 155 24.98 -12.14 -0.22
N THR A 156 23.90 -11.64 -0.81
CA THR A 156 23.89 -11.14 -2.19
C THR A 156 24.49 -9.74 -2.27
N LEU A 157 24.20 -8.85 -1.31
CA LEU A 157 24.81 -7.52 -1.21
C LEU A 157 26.35 -7.59 -1.07
N VAL A 158 26.87 -8.57 -0.33
CA VAL A 158 28.32 -8.78 -0.16
C VAL A 158 29.01 -9.22 -1.45
N ARG A 159 28.29 -9.77 -2.43
CA ARG A 159 28.86 -10.23 -3.70
C ARG A 159 29.08 -9.12 -4.74
N GLU A 160 28.97 -7.87 -4.32
CA GLU A 160 29.15 -6.68 -5.18
C GLU A 160 28.30 -6.76 -6.46
N PRO A 161 26.96 -6.75 -6.33
CA PRO A 161 26.06 -6.78 -7.48
C PRO A 161 26.30 -5.58 -8.40
N THR A 162 25.88 -5.70 -9.67
CA THR A 162 25.90 -4.57 -10.59
C THR A 162 25.08 -3.40 -10.03
N SER A 163 25.36 -2.16 -10.45
CA SER A 163 24.65 -0.98 -9.90
C SER A 163 23.12 -1.08 -10.00
N LEU A 164 22.59 -1.64 -11.09
CA LEU A 164 21.15 -1.85 -11.27
C LEU A 164 20.59 -2.94 -10.34
N GLU A 165 21.30 -4.06 -10.19
CA GLU A 165 20.92 -5.13 -9.28
C GLU A 165 21.01 -4.68 -7.82
N ALA A 166 22.03 -3.90 -7.47
CA ALA A 166 22.21 -3.30 -6.15
C ALA A 166 21.03 -2.42 -5.78
N GLN A 167 20.57 -1.56 -6.70
CA GLN A 167 19.41 -0.69 -6.48
C GLN A 167 18.13 -1.49 -6.23
N SER A 168 17.86 -2.52 -7.06
CA SER A 168 16.69 -3.38 -6.82
C SER A 168 16.79 -4.15 -5.50
N LEU A 169 17.99 -4.63 -5.15
CA LEU A 169 18.21 -5.40 -3.94
C LEU A 169 18.10 -4.53 -2.69
N GLN A 170 18.44 -3.25 -2.77
CA GLN A 170 18.20 -2.26 -1.71
C GLN A 170 16.70 -2.03 -1.49
N GLY A 171 15.91 -1.85 -2.56
CA GLY A 171 14.45 -1.75 -2.45
C GLY A 171 13.82 -3.01 -1.83
N ASP A 172 14.28 -4.18 -2.26
CA ASP A 172 13.87 -5.48 -1.69
C ASP A 172 14.28 -5.62 -0.21
N TRP A 173 15.47 -5.14 0.16
CA TRP A 173 15.94 -5.13 1.54
C TRP A 173 15.05 -4.26 2.42
N LEU A 174 14.71 -3.05 1.95
CA LEU A 174 13.82 -2.15 2.66
C LEU A 174 12.43 -2.76 2.83
N GLU A 175 11.83 -3.29 1.76
CA GLU A 175 10.52 -3.96 1.83
C GLU A 175 10.53 -5.12 2.83
N LEU A 176 11.57 -5.95 2.83
CA LEU A 176 11.70 -7.06 3.78
C LEU A 176 11.74 -6.58 5.24
N LEU A 177 12.42 -5.47 5.52
CA LEU A 177 12.45 -4.87 6.85
C LEU A 177 11.08 -4.32 7.27
N LEU A 178 10.32 -3.74 6.33
CA LEU A 178 8.95 -3.31 6.60
C LEU A 178 8.03 -4.51 6.90
N VAL A 179 8.17 -5.61 6.16
CA VAL A 179 7.45 -6.86 6.46
C VAL A 179 7.81 -7.38 7.84
N LYS A 180 9.09 -7.31 8.22
CA LYS A 180 9.53 -7.67 9.58
C LYS A 180 8.86 -6.83 10.66
N ALA A 181 8.67 -5.54 10.42
CA ALA A 181 7.97 -4.65 11.35
C ALA A 181 6.48 -5.05 11.51
N VAL A 182 5.83 -5.49 10.43
CA VAL A 182 4.44 -5.95 10.43
C VAL A 182 4.27 -7.33 11.06
N VAL A 183 5.19 -8.25 10.78
CA VAL A 183 5.11 -9.65 11.23
C VAL A 183 5.63 -9.85 12.66
N GLY A 184 6.54 -8.96 13.09
CA GLY A 184 7.13 -9.00 14.42
C GLY A 184 6.17 -8.49 15.51
N PRO A 185 6.55 -8.66 16.79
CA PRO A 185 5.85 -8.01 17.89
C PRO A 185 5.85 -6.49 17.71
N THR A 186 4.68 -5.85 17.91
CA THR A 186 4.52 -4.39 17.75
C THR A 186 5.48 -3.58 18.63
N THR A 187 5.88 -4.11 19.79
CA THR A 187 6.89 -3.51 20.68
C THR A 187 8.25 -3.30 20.02
N ASN A 188 8.53 -4.03 18.93
CA ASN A 188 9.81 -3.97 18.22
C ASN A 188 9.71 -3.12 16.94
N ALA A 189 8.54 -2.58 16.58
CA ALA A 189 8.34 -1.85 15.33
C ALA A 189 9.31 -0.66 15.21
N ILE A 190 9.48 0.13 16.28
CA ILE A 190 10.44 1.25 16.32
C ILE A 190 11.87 0.77 16.09
N GLN A 191 12.28 -0.31 16.76
CA GLN A 191 13.65 -0.85 16.61
C GLN A 191 13.90 -1.36 15.19
N VAL A 192 12.89 -1.97 14.56
CA VAL A 192 12.98 -2.40 13.18
C VAL A 192 13.08 -1.18 12.25
N LEU A 193 12.26 -0.14 12.46
CA LEU A 193 12.33 1.11 11.70
C LEU A 193 13.69 1.80 11.83
N GLN A 194 14.22 1.90 13.05
CA GLN A 194 15.58 2.41 13.30
C GLN A 194 16.63 1.64 12.50
N SER A 195 16.52 0.31 12.47
CA SER A 195 17.44 -0.53 11.68
C SER A 195 17.22 -0.42 10.17
N ALA A 196 16.05 0.03 9.73
CA ALA A 196 15.65 0.18 8.33
C ALA A 196 15.94 1.58 7.78
N ALA A 197 16.03 2.61 8.63
CA ALA A 197 16.31 3.98 8.20
C ALA A 197 17.57 4.12 7.32
N PRO A 198 18.70 3.45 7.60
CA PRO A 198 19.85 3.49 6.70
C PRO A 198 19.56 2.92 5.30
N ALA A 199 18.78 1.83 5.23
CA ALA A 199 18.38 1.23 3.96
C ALA A 199 17.42 2.14 3.19
N PHE A 200 16.50 2.80 3.89
CA PHE A 200 15.64 3.82 3.33
C PHE A 200 16.43 4.96 2.71
N LEU A 201 17.36 5.56 3.46
CA LEU A 201 18.18 6.68 2.99
C LEU A 201 19.04 6.29 1.79
N GLN A 202 19.67 5.11 1.82
CA GLN A 202 20.44 4.59 0.68
C GLN A 202 19.56 4.41 -0.57
N THR A 203 18.35 3.88 -0.41
CA THR A 203 17.42 3.69 -1.51
C THR A 203 16.96 5.03 -2.08
N ALA A 204 16.57 5.98 -1.23
CA ALA A 204 16.15 7.32 -1.64
C ALA A 204 17.27 8.10 -2.36
N CYS A 205 18.49 8.10 -1.83
CA CYS A 205 19.66 8.73 -2.46
C CYS A 205 20.03 8.09 -3.80
N SER A 206 19.68 6.82 -4.01
CA SER A 206 19.90 6.11 -5.27
C SER A 206 18.81 6.38 -6.31
N CYS A 207 17.83 7.24 -6.04
CA CYS A 207 16.72 7.56 -6.93
C CYS A 207 16.82 9.02 -7.43
N PRO A 208 17.46 9.29 -8.58
CA PRO A 208 17.64 10.65 -9.10
C PRO A 208 16.33 11.41 -9.30
N ASP A 209 15.25 10.70 -9.67
CA ASP A 209 13.92 11.26 -9.88
C ASP A 209 13.35 11.97 -8.64
N LEU A 210 13.84 11.65 -7.44
CA LEU A 210 13.43 12.32 -6.19
C LEU A 210 14.08 13.70 -6.03
N TRP A 211 15.25 13.95 -6.64
CA TRP A 211 16.12 15.08 -6.30
C TRP A 211 16.21 16.16 -7.39
N SER A 212 15.39 16.07 -8.44
CA SER A 212 15.54 16.85 -9.69
C SER A 212 15.44 18.39 -9.56
N ASP A 213 14.89 18.94 -8.48
CA ASP A 213 14.45 20.35 -8.42
C ASP A 213 15.21 21.21 -7.38
N ASN A 214 16.50 20.92 -7.19
CA ASN A 214 17.42 21.60 -6.26
C ASN A 214 17.03 21.46 -4.77
N PRO A 215 17.34 20.32 -4.14
CA PRO A 215 16.96 20.03 -2.78
C PRO A 215 18.03 20.46 -1.79
N ASP A 216 17.61 20.89 -0.60
CA ASP A 216 18.42 20.72 0.60
C ASP A 216 18.77 19.24 0.72
N PRO A 217 20.05 18.83 0.64
CA PRO A 217 20.43 17.41 0.69
C PRO A 217 20.15 16.76 2.04
N MET A 218 19.74 17.54 3.05
CA MET A 218 19.50 17.07 4.41
C MET A 218 18.09 16.53 4.64
N SER A 219 17.12 16.83 3.77
CA SER A 219 15.72 16.44 3.96
C SER A 219 15.15 15.67 2.77
N ILE A 220 14.27 14.69 3.07
CA ILE A 220 13.76 13.73 2.09
C ILE A 220 12.43 14.23 1.50
N PRO A 221 12.30 14.43 0.18
CA PRO A 221 11.10 15.04 -0.41
C PRO A 221 9.90 14.10 -0.37
N LEU A 222 9.06 14.25 0.66
CA LEU A 222 7.95 13.36 0.95
C LEU A 222 6.89 13.33 -0.17
N PRO A 223 6.45 14.47 -0.75
CA PRO A 223 5.51 14.45 -1.86
C PRO A 223 6.02 13.64 -3.06
N LYS A 224 7.33 13.71 -3.35
CA LYS A 224 7.95 12.94 -4.44
C LYS A 224 8.03 11.46 -4.13
N ILE A 225 8.29 11.08 -2.88
CA ILE A 225 8.28 9.68 -2.44
C ILE A 225 6.92 9.04 -2.67
N VAL A 226 5.83 9.72 -2.28
CA VAL A 226 4.49 9.11 -2.32
C VAL A 226 3.99 8.90 -3.75
N VAL A 227 4.44 9.72 -4.70
CA VAL A 227 4.12 9.55 -6.14
C VAL A 227 5.12 8.66 -6.89
N SER A 228 6.22 8.26 -6.25
CA SER A 228 7.29 7.51 -6.91
C SER A 228 6.87 6.05 -7.21
N LYS A 229 7.61 5.43 -8.13
CA LYS A 229 7.51 3.97 -8.40
C LYS A 229 8.08 3.11 -7.26
N HIS A 230 8.77 3.72 -6.32
CA HIS A 230 9.44 3.07 -5.18
C HIS A 230 8.48 3.01 -3.99
N HIS A 231 7.44 2.19 -4.12
CA HIS A 231 6.40 1.99 -3.09
C HIS A 231 6.95 1.64 -1.70
N GLU A 232 8.12 0.99 -1.62
CA GLU A 232 8.84 0.70 -0.39
C GLU A 232 9.23 1.97 0.39
N LEU A 233 9.56 3.06 -0.30
CA LEU A 233 9.87 4.35 0.32
C LEU A 233 8.59 4.99 0.90
N ALA A 234 7.49 4.96 0.13
CA ALA A 234 6.21 5.49 0.60
C ALA A 234 5.67 4.69 1.81
N ASN A 235 5.81 3.37 1.78
CA ASN A 235 5.44 2.50 2.91
C ASN A 235 6.31 2.77 4.14
N PHE A 236 7.62 2.98 3.97
CA PHE A 236 8.48 3.36 5.09
C PHE A 236 8.02 4.69 5.70
N ALA A 237 7.81 5.71 4.87
CA ALA A 237 7.36 7.03 5.35
C ALA A 237 6.03 6.95 6.10
N LEU A 238 5.08 6.13 5.62
CA LEU A 238 3.83 5.87 6.33
C LEU A 238 4.07 5.32 7.73
N ILE A 239 4.82 4.23 7.79
CA ILE A 239 5.01 3.46 9.02
C ILE A 239 5.82 4.28 10.02
N ASP A 240 6.84 4.99 9.55
CA ASP A 240 7.66 5.92 10.33
C ASP A 240 6.81 7.04 10.95
N CYS A 241 6.06 7.78 10.12
CA CYS A 241 5.18 8.86 10.60
C CYS A 241 4.09 8.35 11.56
N THR A 242 3.53 7.18 11.27
CA THR A 242 2.48 6.55 12.10
C THR A 242 3.05 6.06 13.43
N CYS A 243 4.24 5.44 13.43
CA CYS A 243 4.91 5.03 14.66
C CYS A 243 5.31 6.24 15.51
N ALA A 244 5.82 7.32 14.89
CA ALA A 244 6.12 8.56 15.60
C ALA A 244 4.89 9.12 16.32
N MET A 245 3.72 9.07 15.68
CA MET A 245 2.44 9.45 16.28
C MET A 245 2.02 8.52 17.42
N ILE A 246 1.96 7.21 17.16
CA ILE A 246 1.45 6.22 18.12
C ILE A 246 2.31 6.15 19.39
N PHE A 247 3.63 6.20 19.23
CA PHE A 247 4.56 5.99 20.33
C PHE A 247 5.09 7.30 20.93
N GLY A 248 4.74 8.45 20.36
CA GLY A 248 5.23 9.74 20.84
C GLY A 248 6.74 9.91 20.70
N VAL A 249 7.37 9.23 19.73
CA VAL A 249 8.82 9.29 19.48
C VAL A 249 9.12 10.08 18.21
N PRO A 250 10.33 10.66 18.06
CA PRO A 250 10.73 11.28 16.80
C PRO A 250 10.65 10.31 15.62
N GLN A 251 10.26 10.84 14.47
CA GLN A 251 10.38 10.13 13.19
C GLN A 251 11.85 9.80 12.89
N GLN A 252 12.11 8.69 12.20
CA GLN A 252 13.47 8.21 11.92
C GLN A 252 14.17 9.02 10.83
N VAL A 253 13.41 9.74 10.03
CA VAL A 253 13.90 10.50 8.88
C VAL A 253 13.26 11.89 8.87
N GLU A 254 14.04 12.90 8.49
CA GLU A 254 13.54 14.25 8.26
C GLU A 254 12.94 14.36 6.85
N TYR A 255 11.65 14.66 6.80
CA TYR A 255 10.90 14.80 5.55
C TYR A 255 10.77 16.26 5.16
N ASP A 256 11.13 16.59 3.92
CA ASP A 256 10.76 17.85 3.29
C ASP A 256 9.30 17.77 2.82
N THR A 257 8.46 18.63 3.40
CA THR A 257 7.05 18.81 3.02
C THR A 257 6.83 20.07 2.18
N SER A 258 7.87 20.89 1.95
CA SER A 258 7.77 22.23 1.37
C SER A 258 7.59 22.25 -0.15
N THR A 259 7.65 21.10 -0.81
CA THR A 259 7.76 21.02 -2.27
C THR A 259 6.84 19.96 -2.86
N GLY A 260 5.64 20.39 -3.25
CA GLY A 260 4.85 19.62 -4.21
C GLY A 260 3.36 19.86 -4.07
N SER A 261 2.78 20.53 -5.07
CA SER A 261 1.37 20.24 -5.38
C SER A 261 1.32 18.73 -5.63
N LEU A 262 0.70 18.00 -4.71
CA LEU A 262 0.35 16.60 -4.97
C LEU A 262 -0.45 16.57 -6.26
N SER A 263 -0.18 15.58 -7.10
CA SER A 263 -0.94 15.39 -8.32
C SER A 263 -2.42 15.30 -7.95
N ASN A 264 -3.29 16.00 -8.69
CA ASN A 264 -4.74 15.86 -8.53
C ASN A 264 -5.27 14.47 -8.97
N GLY A 265 -4.38 13.52 -9.28
CA GLY A 265 -4.73 12.16 -9.63
C GLY A 265 -4.68 11.23 -8.42
N PRO A 266 -5.57 10.23 -8.34
CA PRO A 266 -5.57 9.31 -7.22
C PRO A 266 -4.29 8.48 -7.22
N LEU A 267 -3.58 8.45 -6.09
CA LEU A 267 -2.28 7.77 -6.00
C LEU A 267 -2.47 6.30 -5.63
N PRO A 268 -1.64 5.37 -6.15
CA PRO A 268 -1.75 3.95 -5.82
C PRO A 268 -1.71 3.67 -4.31
N TYR A 269 -1.02 4.52 -3.58
CA TYR A 269 -0.84 4.46 -2.15
C TYR A 269 -2.13 4.74 -1.36
N GLU A 270 -3.01 5.63 -1.84
CA GLU A 270 -4.19 6.08 -1.08
C GLU A 270 -5.24 4.98 -0.89
N TRP A 271 -5.51 4.19 -1.93
CA TRP A 271 -6.49 3.11 -1.86
C TRP A 271 -5.93 1.87 -1.17
N ALA A 272 -4.60 1.66 -1.21
CA ALA A 272 -3.95 0.54 -0.57
C ALA A 272 -3.97 0.66 0.97
N HIS A 273 -3.72 1.88 1.47
CA HIS A 273 -3.63 2.15 2.91
C HIS A 273 -4.86 2.85 3.49
N SER A 274 -5.81 3.26 2.65
CA SER A 274 -6.94 4.11 3.06
C SER A 274 -6.48 5.41 3.74
N THR A 275 -5.33 5.94 3.29
CA THR A 275 -4.70 7.15 3.83
C THR A 275 -4.54 8.15 2.68
N PRO A 276 -5.32 9.23 2.65
CA PRO A 276 -5.12 10.33 1.70
C PRO A 276 -3.71 10.90 1.84
N THR A 277 -3.05 11.16 0.71
CA THR A 277 -1.62 11.53 0.73
C THR A 277 -1.36 12.85 1.45
N GLU A 278 -2.28 13.81 1.38
CA GLU A 278 -2.20 15.07 2.10
C GLU A 278 -2.10 14.87 3.62
N PHE A 279 -2.77 13.85 4.15
CA PHE A 279 -2.76 13.57 5.58
C PHE A 279 -1.46 12.90 6.04
N LEU A 280 -0.76 12.18 5.16
CA LEU A 280 0.60 11.74 5.46
C LEU A 280 1.55 12.94 5.58
N VAL A 281 1.44 13.90 4.66
CA VAL A 281 2.24 15.13 4.71
C VAL A 281 1.96 15.92 5.98
N LEU A 282 0.67 16.16 6.30
CA LEU A 282 0.29 16.83 7.53
C LEU A 282 0.73 16.08 8.79
N LEU A 283 0.69 14.74 8.79
CA LEU A 283 1.19 13.93 9.89
C LEU A 283 2.70 14.15 10.10
N ALA A 284 3.49 14.17 9.04
CA ALA A 284 4.92 14.48 9.10
C ALA A 284 5.17 15.90 9.63
N GLU A 285 4.38 16.90 9.19
CA GLU A 285 4.46 18.26 9.71
C GLU A 285 4.14 18.35 11.21
N ILE A 286 3.11 17.63 11.68
CA ILE A 286 2.76 17.60 13.11
C ILE A 286 3.89 16.96 13.93
N ASN A 287 4.47 15.86 13.45
CA ASN A 287 5.62 15.21 14.09
C ASN A 287 6.82 16.18 14.19
N ALA A 288 7.16 16.85 13.09
CA ALA A 288 8.23 17.84 13.05
C ALA A 288 7.97 19.03 13.99
N CYS A 289 6.73 19.51 14.05
CA CYS A 289 6.28 20.59 14.94
C CYS A 289 6.41 20.20 16.42
N ARG A 290 5.94 19.01 16.80
CA ARG A 290 6.09 18.45 18.16
C ARG A 290 7.55 18.39 18.56
N ASP A 291 8.40 17.90 17.67
CA ASP A 291 9.83 17.69 17.93
C ASP A 291 10.66 18.98 17.82
N GLN A 292 10.01 20.12 17.54
CA GLN A 292 10.64 21.44 17.39
C GLN A 292 11.77 21.43 16.35
N GLN A 293 11.58 20.70 15.25
CA GLN A 293 12.59 20.61 14.20
C GLN A 293 12.83 21.99 13.55
N PRO A 294 14.08 22.32 13.15
CA PRO A 294 14.36 23.54 12.41
C PRO A 294 13.53 23.61 11.12
N GLY A 295 12.83 24.72 10.90
CA GLY A 295 11.97 24.87 9.71
C GLY A 295 10.64 24.13 9.80
N ALA A 296 10.32 23.49 10.93
CA ALA A 296 8.99 22.93 11.15
C ALA A 296 7.93 24.02 11.06
N ARG A 297 6.81 23.67 10.43
CA ARG A 297 5.69 24.58 10.24
C ARG A 297 5.04 24.96 11.56
N ASP A 298 4.56 26.20 11.65
CA ASP A 298 3.86 26.66 12.85
C ASP A 298 2.57 25.85 13.06
N ARG A 299 2.35 25.46 14.32
CA ARG A 299 1.19 24.69 14.74
C ARG A 299 -0.13 25.32 14.28
N ARG A 300 -0.27 26.64 14.38
CA ARG A 300 -1.52 27.34 14.02
C ARG A 300 -1.79 27.27 12.53
N GLU A 301 -0.74 27.24 11.71
CA GLU A 301 -0.88 27.05 10.26
C GLU A 301 -1.35 25.64 9.92
N ILE A 302 -0.81 24.62 10.58
CA ILE A 302 -1.24 23.23 10.43
C ILE A 302 -2.71 23.09 10.88
N GLU A 303 -3.06 23.66 12.04
CA GLU A 303 -4.43 23.68 12.56
C GLU A 303 -5.38 24.37 11.60
N TYR A 304 -5.01 25.55 11.10
CA TYR A 304 -5.81 26.29 10.12
C TYR A 304 -6.04 25.45 8.86
N GLN A 305 -5.02 24.76 8.35
CA GLN A 305 -5.17 23.87 7.21
C GLN A 305 -6.12 22.71 7.51
N LEU A 306 -6.00 22.04 8.66
CA LEU A 306 -6.90 20.94 9.04
C LEU A 306 -8.36 21.39 9.26
N VAL A 307 -8.58 22.61 9.75
CA VAL A 307 -9.92 23.16 9.99
C VAL A 307 -10.59 23.64 8.71
N THR A 308 -9.81 24.24 7.79
CA THR A 308 -10.32 24.74 6.51
C THR A 308 -10.29 23.72 5.39
N TRP A 309 -9.69 22.54 5.63
CA TRP A 309 -9.65 21.46 4.67
C TRP A 309 -11.05 21.04 4.26
N LEU A 310 -11.25 20.87 2.95
CA LEU A 310 -12.50 20.41 2.36
C LEU A 310 -12.30 19.02 1.80
N SER A 311 -13.29 18.16 2.07
CA SER A 311 -13.30 16.80 1.55
C SER A 311 -13.30 16.78 0.04
N ARG A 312 -12.39 16.00 -0.53
CA ARG A 312 -12.32 15.82 -1.98
C ARG A 312 -13.23 14.66 -2.37
N PRO A 313 -14.12 14.85 -3.36
CA PRO A 313 -14.92 13.76 -3.86
C PRO A 313 -14.02 12.66 -4.41
N ALA A 314 -14.51 11.42 -4.32
CA ALA A 314 -13.82 10.28 -4.91
C ALA A 314 -13.60 10.52 -6.42
N HIS A 315 -12.37 10.32 -6.89
CA HIS A 315 -12.00 10.50 -8.30
C HIS A 315 -12.47 9.34 -9.19
N ASN A 316 -13.38 8.49 -8.70
CA ASN A 316 -13.73 7.24 -9.34
C ASN A 316 -15.23 7.16 -9.65
N GLU A 317 -15.55 7.38 -10.93
CA GLU A 317 -16.91 7.24 -11.48
C GLU A 317 -17.49 5.83 -11.33
N THR A 318 -16.65 4.82 -11.08
CA THR A 318 -17.09 3.43 -10.89
C THR A 318 -17.46 3.08 -9.45
N TRP A 319 -17.28 4.01 -8.50
CA TRP A 319 -17.66 3.79 -7.11
C TRP A 319 -19.17 3.89 -6.92
N GLU A 320 -19.72 2.92 -6.19
CA GLU A 320 -21.09 3.00 -5.72
C GLU A 320 -21.24 4.16 -4.71
N SER A 321 -22.43 4.75 -4.61
CA SER A 321 -22.65 5.94 -3.77
C SER A 321 -22.22 5.74 -2.31
N TRP A 322 -22.39 4.53 -1.76
CA TRP A 322 -21.96 4.23 -0.39
C TRP A 322 -20.43 4.21 -0.25
N MET A 323 -19.68 3.83 -1.30
CA MET A 323 -18.21 3.85 -1.29
C MET A 323 -17.69 5.29 -1.27
N ALA A 324 -18.34 6.18 -2.04
CA ALA A 324 -18.03 7.61 -1.99
C ALA A 324 -18.28 8.19 -0.59
N VAL A 325 -19.41 7.85 0.04
CA VAL A 325 -19.70 8.26 1.43
C VAL A 325 -18.68 7.68 2.42
N ALA A 326 -18.32 6.40 2.28
CA ALA A 326 -17.30 5.77 3.13
C ALA A 326 -15.93 6.45 2.98
N TRP A 327 -15.55 6.85 1.76
CA TRP A 327 -14.30 7.57 1.53
C TRP A 327 -14.29 8.96 2.15
N LEU A 328 -15.41 9.69 2.08
CA LEU A 328 -15.55 10.97 2.78
C LEU A 328 -15.41 10.78 4.30
N ALA A 329 -16.03 9.73 4.85
CA ALA A 329 -15.90 9.40 6.26
C ALA A 329 -14.46 9.05 6.65
N VAL A 330 -13.72 8.32 5.80
CA VAL A 330 -12.29 8.02 6.02
C VAL A 330 -11.46 9.30 6.03
N GLN A 331 -11.65 10.19 5.05
CA GLN A 331 -10.91 11.44 5.01
C GLN A 331 -11.21 12.31 6.25
N GLU A 332 -12.49 12.42 6.63
CA GLU A 332 -12.88 13.19 7.81
C GLU A 332 -12.35 12.56 9.12
N SER A 333 -12.29 11.23 9.19
CA SER A 333 -11.69 10.52 10.33
C SER A 333 -10.21 10.83 10.44
N TRP A 334 -9.47 10.85 9.33
CA TRP A 334 -8.07 11.28 9.31
C TRP A 334 -7.91 12.73 9.75
N ARG A 335 -8.71 13.65 9.20
CA ARG A 335 -8.70 15.08 9.56
C ARG A 335 -8.89 15.27 11.07
N LEU A 336 -9.90 14.63 11.65
CA LEU A 336 -10.20 14.70 13.08
C LEU A 336 -9.12 14.04 13.94
N THR A 337 -8.56 12.90 13.49
CA THR A 337 -7.46 12.21 14.19
C THR A 337 -6.22 13.09 14.25
N LEU A 338 -5.83 13.70 13.13
CA LEU A 338 -4.69 14.61 13.08
C LEU A 338 -4.92 15.88 13.91
N LEU A 339 -6.14 16.42 13.89
CA LEU A 339 -6.49 17.57 14.71
C LEU A 339 -6.39 17.24 16.21
N ALA A 340 -6.94 16.10 16.64
CA ALA A 340 -6.82 15.62 18.00
C ALA A 340 -5.35 15.38 18.39
N TYR A 341 -4.58 14.73 17.52
CA TYR A 341 -3.16 14.50 17.73
C TYR A 341 -2.39 15.81 17.87
N LEU A 342 -2.61 16.77 16.98
CA LEU A 342 -2.02 18.11 17.02
C LEU A 342 -2.28 18.78 18.37
N TYR A 343 -3.49 18.69 18.93
CA TYR A 343 -3.79 19.24 20.26
C TYR A 343 -3.13 18.47 21.40
N LEU A 344 -2.96 17.14 21.30
CA LEU A 344 -2.32 16.34 22.35
C LEU A 344 -0.82 16.64 22.48
N VAL A 345 -0.12 16.82 21.38
CA VAL A 345 1.34 17.07 21.36
C VAL A 345 1.72 18.52 21.67
N SER A 346 0.72 19.31 22.00
CA SER A 346 0.73 20.77 21.97
C SER A 346 0.63 21.41 23.35
N PHE A 347 0.44 20.58 24.39
CA PHE A 347 0.46 20.97 25.79
C PHE A 347 1.63 20.22 26.45
N PRO A 348 2.81 20.85 26.59
CA PRO A 348 3.88 20.30 27.42
C PRO A 348 3.53 20.30 28.91
#